data_AF-A0A2P2K4E5-F1
#
_entry.id   AF-A0A2P2K4E5-F1
#
_cell.length_a   1.000
_cell.length_b   1.000
_cell.length_c   1.000
_cell.angle_alpha   90.00
_cell.angle_beta   90.00
_cell.angle_gamma   90.00
#
_symmetry.space_group_name_H-M   'P 1'
#
loop_
_entity.id
_entity.type
_entity.pdbx_description
1 polymer ?
#
loop_
_entity_poly.entity_id
_entity_poly.type
_entity_poly.pdbx_seq_one_letter_code
_entity_poly.pdbx_strand_id
1 'polypeptide(L)'
;MMMDSDGTRSSPAAGKLDNNDHFSIGNGYGLYGIVGAAIAAILIPVVLSSLLLGKKKVKQRGVPVEVGGEAGYAVRNGQTAELVEVPWGRATTMAALFEQSCKKHSREKFLGTRKLIHKEFFTASGGRKFEKLHLGDYEWQTYGEVFDRACNFASGLIRLGHNEDARAAIFAETRAEWFIAFQGCLRQNVTVVTIYSSLGEDALIHSLNETQVSTLICDSKLLEKLATISSRITTISNVIYFEEEETAIANDFGTSGSMSHWKVSSFSEVEKLGKSNPVPPSLPSKNGIAVIMYTSGSTGLPKVCSVLSFLIFGSIACSKESLQT
;
A
#
# COMPACT_ATOMS: atom_id res chain seq x y z
N MET A 1 38.16 -53.96 21.33
CA MET A 1 37.25 -54.91 22.01
C MET A 1 36.05 -55.02 21.10
N MET A 2 36.15 -55.88 20.07
CA MET A 2 35.82 -57.32 20.13
C MET A 2 34.34 -57.50 20.52
N MET A 3 33.49 -58.21 19.81
CA MET A 3 33.62 -59.24 18.76
C MET A 3 32.20 -59.36 18.16
N ASP A 4 32.04 -59.33 16.84
CA ASP A 4 32.19 -60.42 15.86
C ASP A 4 31.03 -61.42 15.79
N SER A 5 30.76 -61.78 14.54
CA SER A 5 30.56 -63.14 14.00
C SER A 5 29.21 -63.31 13.31
N ASP A 6 29.11 -63.95 12.15
CA ASP A 6 30.10 -64.35 11.17
C ASP A 6 29.33 -64.83 9.93
N GLY A 7 29.98 -64.82 8.76
CA GLY A 7 29.37 -65.38 7.56
C GLY A 7 30.09 -65.18 6.24
N THR A 8 31.44 -65.15 6.23
CA THR A 8 32.30 -65.43 5.06
C THR A 8 31.92 -66.76 4.39
N ARG A 9 32.13 -67.09 3.10
CA ARG A 9 33.20 -66.93 2.08
C ARG A 9 32.60 -67.62 0.81
N SER A 10 32.92 -67.37 -0.47
CA SER A 10 34.20 -67.37 -1.16
C SER A 10 33.98 -67.06 -2.67
N SER A 11 35.00 -66.52 -3.32
CA SER A 11 35.26 -66.58 -4.78
C SER A 11 36.52 -67.46 -4.99
N PRO A 12 37.05 -67.76 -6.20
CA PRO A 12 36.63 -67.53 -7.61
C PRO A 12 36.75 -68.80 -8.51
N ALA A 13 36.40 -68.71 -9.80
CA ALA A 13 37.19 -69.23 -10.95
C ALA A 13 36.35 -69.46 -12.22
N ALA A 14 37.01 -69.21 -13.35
CA ALA A 14 36.50 -69.19 -14.72
C ALA A 14 36.18 -70.58 -15.30
N GLY A 15 35.24 -70.62 -16.25
CA GLY A 15 34.95 -71.80 -17.08
C GLY A 15 33.98 -71.53 -18.23
N LYS A 16 34.56 -71.16 -19.39
CA LYS A 16 34.14 -71.40 -20.79
C LYS A 16 32.65 -71.46 -21.20
N LEU A 17 32.32 -70.57 -22.13
CA LEU A 17 31.69 -70.80 -23.45
C LEU A 17 30.56 -71.83 -23.53
N ASP A 18 29.33 -71.34 -23.74
CA ASP A 18 28.55 -71.81 -24.88
C ASP A 18 27.73 -70.69 -25.51
N ASN A 19 27.64 -70.77 -26.83
CA ASN A 19 27.06 -69.83 -27.76
C ASN A 19 25.53 -69.97 -27.82
N ASN A 20 24.90 -68.95 -28.41
CA ASN A 20 23.50 -68.84 -28.81
C ASN A 20 22.53 -68.45 -27.70
N ASP A 21 22.28 -67.14 -27.60
CA ASP A 21 20.92 -66.69 -27.88
C ASP A 21 20.94 -65.36 -28.64
N HIS A 22 20.55 -65.50 -29.89
CA HIS A 22 20.52 -64.47 -30.91
C HIS A 22 19.37 -63.51 -30.58
N PHE A 23 19.70 -62.22 -30.43
CA PHE A 23 18.77 -61.11 -30.55
C PHE A 23 17.87 -61.34 -31.76
N SER A 24 16.60 -61.69 -31.51
CA SER A 24 15.59 -61.90 -32.54
C SER A 24 14.59 -60.74 -32.48
N ILE A 25 15.08 -59.56 -32.84
CA ILE A 25 14.22 -58.44 -33.23
C ILE A 25 14.16 -58.46 -34.76
N GLY A 26 13.01 -58.85 -35.30
CA GLY A 26 12.67 -58.62 -36.70
C GLY A 26 12.06 -59.81 -37.39
N ASN A 27 10.73 -59.83 -37.49
CA ASN A 27 10.00 -59.90 -38.77
C ASN A 27 8.51 -60.13 -38.51
N GLY A 28 7.71 -59.10 -38.79
CA GLY A 28 6.24 -59.17 -38.71
C GLY A 28 5.50 -57.96 -39.24
N TYR A 29 6.19 -56.86 -39.55
CA TYR A 29 5.59 -55.68 -40.16
C TYR A 29 6.47 -55.23 -41.33
N GLY A 30 6.00 -55.45 -42.56
CA GLY A 30 6.72 -55.04 -43.77
C GLY A 30 6.92 -53.52 -43.84
N LEU A 31 7.57 -53.04 -44.91
CA LEU A 31 7.87 -51.62 -45.16
C LEU A 31 6.70 -50.67 -44.84
N TYR A 32 5.47 -51.10 -45.13
CA TYR A 32 4.22 -50.39 -44.81
C TYR A 32 3.96 -50.17 -43.32
N GLY A 33 4.38 -51.09 -42.45
CA GLY A 33 4.24 -50.94 -40.99
C GLY A 33 5.24 -49.95 -40.39
N ILE A 34 6.47 -49.91 -40.92
CA ILE A 34 7.48 -48.92 -40.53
C ILE A 34 7.06 -47.52 -41.00
N VAL A 35 6.59 -47.42 -42.24
CA VAL A 35 6.07 -46.16 -42.80
C VAL A 35 4.81 -45.72 -42.06
N GLY A 36 3.90 -46.65 -41.74
CA GLY A 36 2.69 -46.37 -40.95
C GLY A 36 3.02 -45.88 -39.54
N ALA A 37 4.01 -46.50 -38.87
CA ALA A 37 4.47 -46.06 -37.54
C ALA A 37 5.15 -44.69 -37.59
N ALA A 38 5.95 -44.42 -38.63
CA ALA A 38 6.59 -43.11 -38.83
C ALA A 38 5.56 -42.01 -39.11
N ILE A 39 4.55 -42.29 -39.94
CA ILE A 39 3.45 -41.37 -40.22
C ILE A 39 2.63 -41.11 -38.96
N ALA A 40 2.30 -42.15 -38.18
CA ALA A 40 1.59 -42.00 -36.92
C ALA A 40 2.40 -41.21 -35.89
N ALA A 41 3.71 -41.44 -35.80
CA ALA A 41 4.61 -40.71 -34.90
C ALA A 41 4.75 -39.22 -35.24
N ILE A 42 4.43 -38.80 -36.47
CA ILE A 42 4.43 -37.38 -36.88
C ILE A 42 3.02 -36.79 -36.77
N LEU A 43 2.00 -37.51 -37.22
CA LEU A 43 0.63 -37.01 -37.23
C LEU A 43 0.03 -36.91 -35.83
N ILE A 44 0.32 -37.86 -34.94
CA ILE A 44 -0.24 -37.84 -33.57
C ILE A 44 0.26 -36.60 -32.82
N PRO A 45 1.56 -36.26 -32.75
CA PRO A 45 2.01 -35.05 -32.09
C PRO A 45 1.50 -33.76 -32.74
N VAL A 46 1.36 -33.72 -34.07
CA VAL A 46 0.85 -32.53 -34.78
C VAL A 46 -0.64 -32.32 -34.49
N VAL A 47 -1.44 -33.39 -34.52
CA VAL A 47 -2.87 -33.33 -34.19
C VAL A 47 -3.06 -33.04 -32.71
N LEU A 48 -2.30 -33.68 -31.81
CA LEU A 48 -2.35 -33.39 -30.37
C LEU A 48 -1.90 -31.96 -30.06
N SER A 49 -0.87 -31.45 -30.74
CA SER A 49 -0.41 -30.07 -30.64
C SER A 49 -1.48 -29.09 -31.13
N SER A 50 -2.17 -29.41 -32.24
CA SER A 50 -3.27 -28.59 -32.75
C SER A 50 -4.51 -28.57 -31.84
N LEU A 51 -4.77 -29.67 -31.12
CA LEU A 51 -5.85 -29.78 -30.13
C LEU A 51 -5.49 -29.09 -28.79
N LEU A 52 -4.20 -29.08 -28.43
CA LEU A 52 -3.66 -28.40 -27.25
C LEU A 52 -3.38 -26.91 -27.48
N LEU A 53 -3.25 -26.46 -28.73
CA LEU A 53 -3.34 -25.06 -29.13
C LEU A 53 -4.82 -24.61 -29.11
N GLY A 54 -5.44 -24.69 -27.93
CA GLY A 54 -6.66 -23.94 -27.66
C GLY A 54 -6.39 -22.49 -28.02
N LYS A 55 -7.25 -21.88 -28.85
CA LYS A 55 -7.19 -20.46 -29.19
C LYS A 55 -6.93 -19.71 -27.89
N LYS A 56 -5.74 -19.09 -27.74
CA LYS A 56 -5.47 -18.17 -26.65
C LYS A 56 -6.57 -17.11 -26.74
N LYS A 57 -7.61 -17.24 -25.90
CA LYS A 57 -8.61 -16.19 -25.75
C LYS A 57 -7.81 -14.99 -25.29
N VAL A 58 -7.59 -14.04 -26.21
CA VAL A 58 -7.08 -12.73 -25.85
C VAL A 58 -8.04 -12.23 -24.77
N LYS A 59 -7.58 -12.11 -23.53
CA LYS A 59 -8.41 -11.58 -22.43
C LYS A 59 -8.84 -10.18 -22.84
N GLN A 60 -10.06 -10.05 -23.33
CA GLN A 60 -10.62 -8.77 -23.75
C GLN A 60 -10.91 -7.98 -22.48
N ARG A 61 -9.97 -7.10 -22.10
CA ARG A 61 -10.01 -6.36 -20.82
C ARG A 61 -11.13 -5.32 -20.80
N GLY A 62 -11.50 -4.83 -21.97
CA GLY A 62 -12.49 -3.78 -22.15
C GLY A 62 -13.54 -4.13 -23.20
N VAL A 63 -14.81 -3.89 -22.87
CA VAL A 63 -15.95 -4.02 -23.78
C VAL A 63 -16.54 -2.62 -24.01
N PRO A 64 -16.67 -2.15 -25.27
CA PRO A 64 -17.29 -0.86 -25.54
C PRO A 64 -18.76 -0.88 -25.08
N VAL A 65 -19.20 0.24 -24.52
CA VAL A 65 -20.56 0.47 -24.05
C VAL A 65 -21.05 1.78 -24.61
N GLU A 66 -22.27 1.81 -25.14
CA GLU A 66 -22.92 3.07 -25.46
C GLU A 66 -23.40 3.74 -24.18
N VAL A 67 -22.89 4.93 -23.91
CA VAL A 67 -23.28 5.73 -22.74
C VAL A 67 -23.77 7.07 -23.25
N GLY A 68 -25.05 7.37 -23.03
CA GLY A 68 -25.60 8.71 -23.25
C GLY A 68 -25.97 9.10 -24.69
N GLY A 69 -26.07 8.16 -25.63
CA GLY A 69 -26.56 8.44 -26.99
C GLY A 69 -25.60 9.23 -27.89
N GLU A 70 -24.42 9.63 -27.39
CA GLU A 70 -23.34 10.20 -28.18
C GLU A 70 -22.30 9.12 -28.54
N ALA A 71 -21.68 9.24 -29.72
CA ALA A 71 -20.63 8.33 -30.15
C ALA A 71 -19.38 8.52 -29.28
N GLY A 72 -19.13 7.60 -28.34
CA GLY A 72 -18.01 7.67 -27.40
C GLY A 72 -17.33 6.32 -27.15
N TYR A 73 -16.06 6.36 -26.75
CA TYR A 73 -15.24 5.21 -26.34
C TYR A 73 -15.40 4.89 -24.85
N ALA A 74 -16.64 4.76 -24.37
CA ALA A 74 -16.84 4.24 -23.03
C ALA A 74 -16.60 2.73 -23.04
N VAL A 75 -15.74 2.25 -22.16
CA VAL A 75 -15.31 0.85 -22.11
C VAL A 75 -15.51 0.34 -20.70
N ARG A 76 -16.29 -0.74 -20.52
CA ARG A 76 -16.45 -1.44 -19.23
C ARG A 76 -15.48 -2.60 -19.10
N ASN A 77 -15.27 -3.07 -17.88
CA ASN A 77 -14.56 -4.32 -17.63
C ASN A 77 -15.25 -5.48 -18.38
N GLY A 78 -14.48 -6.29 -19.11
CA GLY A 78 -15.01 -7.46 -19.83
C GLY A 78 -15.19 -8.73 -18.99
N GLN A 79 -14.66 -8.75 -17.76
CA GLN A 79 -14.72 -9.88 -16.83
C GLN A 79 -15.99 -9.87 -15.98
N THR A 80 -16.58 -8.70 -15.72
CA THR A 80 -17.81 -8.54 -14.94
C THR A 80 -18.84 -7.73 -15.74
N ALA A 81 -20.10 -8.19 -15.72
CA ALA A 81 -21.19 -7.48 -16.38
C ALA A 81 -21.73 -6.31 -15.52
N GLU A 82 -21.55 -6.41 -14.20
CA GLU A 82 -22.00 -5.43 -13.23
C GLU A 82 -20.82 -4.57 -12.74
N LEU A 83 -21.14 -3.34 -12.32
CA LEU A 83 -20.17 -2.42 -11.73
C LEU A 83 -19.65 -3.02 -10.42
N VAL A 84 -18.33 -3.21 -10.31
CA VAL A 84 -17.72 -3.64 -9.06
C VAL A 84 -17.73 -2.47 -8.08
N GLU A 85 -18.71 -2.46 -7.19
CA GLU A 85 -18.89 -1.38 -6.20
C GLU A 85 -17.91 -1.48 -5.03
N VAL A 86 -17.44 -2.70 -4.70
CA VAL A 86 -16.50 -2.94 -3.59
C VAL A 86 -15.40 -3.94 -4.00
N PRO A 87 -14.11 -3.67 -3.68
CA PRO A 87 -12.98 -4.54 -4.06
C PRO A 87 -13.05 -5.94 -3.43
N TRP A 88 -13.72 -6.05 -2.28
CA TRP A 88 -14.01 -7.29 -1.57
C TRP A 88 -15.40 -7.22 -0.94
N GLY A 89 -16.06 -8.37 -0.82
CA GLY A 89 -17.39 -8.45 -0.22
C GLY A 89 -17.41 -7.81 1.17
N ARG A 90 -18.39 -6.92 1.41
CA ARG A 90 -18.63 -6.21 2.68
C ARG A 90 -17.62 -5.10 3.05
N ALA A 91 -16.63 -4.79 2.20
CA ALA A 91 -15.73 -3.65 2.42
C ALA A 91 -16.36 -2.34 1.92
N THR A 92 -17.30 -1.76 2.67
CA THR A 92 -18.07 -0.57 2.24
C THR A 92 -17.42 0.77 2.62
N THR A 93 -16.34 0.77 3.41
CA THR A 93 -15.58 1.97 3.83
C THR A 93 -14.08 1.76 3.64
N MET A 94 -13.33 2.83 3.36
CA MET A 94 -11.87 2.76 3.21
C MET A 94 -11.19 2.10 4.41
N ALA A 95 -11.66 2.42 5.62
CA ALA A 95 -11.21 1.78 6.85
C ALA A 95 -11.54 0.28 6.90
N ALA A 96 -12.74 -0.15 6.45
CA ALA A 96 -13.10 -1.57 6.39
C ALA A 96 -12.26 -2.34 5.35
N LEU A 97 -11.97 -1.73 4.19
CA LEU A 97 -11.09 -2.32 3.18
C LEU A 97 -9.67 -2.49 3.68
N PHE A 98 -9.14 -1.46 4.35
CA PHE A 98 -7.83 -1.50 4.97
C PHE A 98 -7.77 -2.58 6.06
N GLU A 99 -8.76 -2.63 6.95
CA GLU A 99 -8.85 -3.66 7.99
C GLU A 99 -8.90 -5.08 7.40
N GLN A 100 -9.69 -5.32 6.35
CA GLN A 100 -9.72 -6.61 5.66
C GLN A 100 -8.36 -6.95 5.03
N SER A 101 -7.69 -5.96 4.43
CA SER A 101 -6.37 -6.14 3.81
C SER A 101 -5.36 -6.56 4.87
N CYS A 102 -5.36 -5.86 6.00
CA CYS A 102 -4.45 -6.13 7.09
C CYS A 102 -4.69 -7.48 7.75
N LYS A 103 -5.96 -7.90 7.90
CA LYS A 103 -6.29 -9.24 8.41
C LYS A 103 -5.80 -10.35 7.47
N LYS A 104 -5.97 -10.15 6.17
CA LYS A 104 -5.61 -11.15 5.16
C LYS A 104 -4.09 -11.29 4.99
N HIS A 105 -3.37 -10.18 4.99
CA HIS A 105 -1.93 -10.12 4.67
C HIS A 105 -1.07 -9.78 5.89
N SER A 106 -1.55 -10.05 7.10
CA SER A 106 -1.00 -9.56 8.38
C SER A 106 0.52 -9.67 8.52
N ARG A 107 1.14 -10.75 8.03
CA ARG A 107 2.59 -11.01 8.16
C ARG A 107 3.42 -10.53 6.96
N GLU A 108 2.78 -10.03 5.91
CA GLU A 108 3.48 -9.56 4.71
C GLU A 108 4.00 -8.14 4.91
N LYS A 109 5.11 -7.81 4.24
CA LYS A 109 5.71 -6.47 4.25
C LYS A 109 4.75 -5.47 3.61
N PHE A 110 4.57 -4.31 4.24
CA PHE A 110 3.65 -3.28 3.78
C PHE A 110 4.28 -1.90 3.65
N LEU A 111 4.66 -1.27 4.75
CA LEU A 111 5.29 0.06 4.73
C LEU A 111 6.80 -0.07 4.92
N GLY A 112 7.57 0.41 3.93
CA GLY A 112 9.02 0.45 3.97
C GLY A 112 9.53 1.86 4.16
N THR A 113 10.39 2.08 5.15
CA THR A 113 11.08 3.35 5.40
C THR A 113 12.59 3.16 5.33
N ARG A 114 13.32 4.23 5.02
CA ARG A 114 14.79 4.22 5.02
C ARG A 114 15.27 5.31 5.96
N LYS A 115 16.17 4.96 6.87
CA LYS A 115 16.80 5.94 7.75
C LYS A 115 17.73 6.83 6.94
N LEU A 116 17.72 8.13 7.26
CA LEU A 116 18.71 9.06 6.76
C LEU A 116 20.03 8.79 7.48
N ILE A 117 21.07 8.45 6.73
CA ILE A 117 22.41 8.22 7.29
C ILE A 117 23.18 9.55 7.32
N HIS A 118 23.16 10.29 6.21
CA HIS A 118 23.88 11.56 6.12
C HIS A 118 23.36 12.42 4.94
N LYS A 119 23.55 13.74 5.06
CA LYS A 119 23.24 14.73 4.03
C LYS A 119 24.53 15.33 3.48
N GLU A 120 24.78 15.14 2.19
CA GLU A 120 25.93 15.71 1.50
C GLU A 120 25.50 16.91 0.67
N PHE A 121 26.13 18.07 0.91
CA PHE A 121 25.89 19.28 0.12
C PHE A 121 27.06 19.51 -0.84
N PHE A 122 26.77 19.63 -2.14
CA PHE A 122 27.80 19.97 -3.13
C PHE A 122 27.36 21.16 -3.98
N THR A 123 28.33 21.99 -4.36
CA THR A 123 28.08 23.15 -5.20
C THR A 123 28.50 22.81 -6.62
N ALA A 124 27.56 22.80 -7.57
CA ALA A 124 27.88 22.59 -8.97
C ALA A 124 28.66 23.79 -9.54
N SER A 125 29.29 23.60 -10.70
CA SER A 125 30.12 24.59 -11.40
C SER A 125 29.41 25.93 -11.72
N GLY A 126 28.09 26.01 -11.58
CA GLY A 126 27.29 27.24 -11.70
C GLY A 126 26.82 27.84 -10.38
N GLY A 127 27.42 27.50 -9.23
CA GLY A 127 27.06 28.06 -7.91
C GLY A 127 25.77 27.52 -7.28
N ARG A 128 25.03 26.66 -7.99
CA ARG A 128 23.85 25.96 -7.45
C ARG A 128 24.28 24.90 -6.43
N LYS A 129 23.75 25.01 -5.21
CA LYS A 129 23.90 24.01 -4.15
C LYS A 129 22.90 22.87 -4.38
N PHE A 130 23.37 21.64 -4.29
CA PHE A 130 22.57 20.43 -4.34
C PHE A 130 22.69 19.70 -3.01
N GLU A 131 21.58 19.13 -2.55
CA GLU A 131 21.52 18.23 -1.40
C GLU A 131 21.39 16.80 -1.91
N LYS A 132 22.27 15.91 -1.43
CA LYS A 132 22.22 14.48 -1.68
C LYS A 132 22.00 13.75 -0.37
N LEU A 133 20.92 12.98 -0.31
CA LEU A 133 20.57 12.18 0.85
C LEU A 133 21.19 10.78 0.72
N HIS A 134 22.00 10.40 1.70
CA HIS A 134 22.48 9.03 1.86
C HIS A 134 21.55 8.31 2.80
N LEU A 135 20.82 7.32 2.26
CA LEU A 135 19.77 6.59 2.97
C LEU A 135 20.24 5.15 3.24
N GLY A 136 19.87 4.60 4.40
CA GLY A 136 20.16 3.21 4.77
C GLY A 136 19.30 2.19 4.04
N ASP A 137 19.31 0.96 4.55
CA ASP A 137 18.45 -0.12 4.03
C ASP A 137 16.98 0.12 4.38
N TYR A 138 16.09 -0.58 3.67
CA TYR A 138 14.67 -0.54 3.96
C TYR A 138 14.35 -1.31 5.26
N GLU A 139 13.76 -0.60 6.21
CA GLU A 139 13.09 -1.15 7.37
C GLU A 139 11.60 -1.31 7.04
N TRP A 140 11.07 -2.52 7.18
CA TRP A 140 9.70 -2.85 6.77
C TRP A 140 8.82 -3.10 7.99
N GLN A 141 7.64 -2.50 7.98
CA GLN A 141 6.52 -2.86 8.84
C GLN A 141 5.55 -3.74 8.07
N THR A 142 5.04 -4.77 8.76
CA THR A 142 4.03 -5.68 8.25
C THR A 142 2.64 -5.05 8.26
N TYR A 143 1.72 -5.59 7.47
CA TYR A 143 0.33 -5.16 7.50
C TYR A 143 -0.30 -5.19 8.90
N GLY A 144 0.01 -6.20 9.71
CA GLY A 144 -0.47 -6.34 11.08
C GLY A 144 0.05 -5.21 11.98
N GLU A 145 1.36 -4.95 11.94
CA GLU A 145 1.97 -3.87 12.72
C GLU A 145 1.39 -2.50 12.35
N VAL A 146 1.24 -2.23 11.05
CA VAL A 146 0.68 -0.96 10.58
C VAL A 146 -0.80 -0.82 10.99
N PHE A 147 -1.56 -1.92 10.99
CA PHE A 147 -2.95 -1.90 11.46
C PHE A 147 -3.05 -1.63 12.95
N ASP A 148 -2.21 -2.26 13.77
CA ASP A 148 -2.17 -2.04 15.21
C ASP A 148 -1.81 -0.59 15.52
N ARG A 149 -0.81 -0.03 14.82
CA ARG A 149 -0.45 1.38 14.90
C ARG A 149 -1.59 2.31 14.51
N ALA A 150 -2.31 2.02 13.42
CA ALA A 150 -3.48 2.81 13.01
C ALA A 150 -4.61 2.74 14.06
N CYS A 151 -4.83 1.58 14.69
CA CYS A 151 -5.81 1.42 15.78
C CYS A 151 -5.40 2.19 17.05
N ASN A 152 -4.11 2.16 17.39
CA ASN A 152 -3.55 2.91 18.50
C ASN A 152 -3.69 4.42 18.25
N PHE A 153 -3.28 4.90 17.08
CA PHE A 153 -3.44 6.31 16.73
C PHE A 153 -4.91 6.75 16.71
N ALA A 154 -5.81 5.96 16.11
CA ALA A 154 -7.25 6.21 16.10
C ALA A 154 -7.83 6.39 17.52
N SER A 155 -7.47 5.48 18.43
CA SER A 155 -7.92 5.57 19.83
C SER A 155 -7.30 6.79 20.52
N GLY A 156 -6.02 7.04 20.26
CA GLY A 156 -5.28 8.17 20.80
C GLY A 156 -5.86 9.51 20.40
N LEU A 157 -6.25 9.67 19.14
CA LEU A 157 -6.86 10.87 18.59
C LEU A 157 -8.16 11.23 19.34
N ILE A 158 -9.04 10.25 19.56
CA ILE A 158 -10.28 10.44 20.33
C ILE A 158 -9.97 10.79 21.78
N ARG A 159 -9.03 10.08 22.41
CA ARG A 159 -8.60 10.34 23.80
C ARG A 159 -7.89 11.66 23.98
N LEU A 160 -7.25 12.18 22.93
CA LEU A 160 -6.63 13.49 22.92
C LEU A 160 -7.67 14.60 23.05
N GLY A 161 -8.92 14.32 22.66
CA GLY A 161 -10.05 15.25 22.68
C GLY A 161 -10.52 15.67 21.29
N HIS A 162 -10.20 14.90 20.24
CA HIS A 162 -10.74 15.18 18.91
C HIS A 162 -12.26 14.96 18.89
N ASN A 163 -13.01 15.96 18.44
CA ASN A 163 -14.45 15.86 18.27
C ASN A 163 -14.77 15.14 16.95
N GLU A 164 -15.65 14.14 16.99
CA GLU A 164 -16.07 13.35 15.81
C GLU A 164 -16.71 14.20 14.71
N ASP A 165 -17.33 15.34 15.07
CA ASP A 165 -17.92 16.28 14.10
C ASP A 165 -16.88 17.25 13.47
N ALA A 166 -15.65 17.23 13.97
CA ALA A 166 -14.58 18.09 13.49
C ALA A 166 -13.71 17.41 12.42
N ARG A 167 -12.88 18.22 11.77
CA ARG A 167 -11.95 17.74 10.73
C ARG A 167 -10.52 17.71 11.27
N ALA A 168 -9.74 16.74 10.80
CA ALA A 168 -8.31 16.67 11.05
C ALA A 168 -7.55 17.01 9.77
N ALA A 169 -6.56 17.90 9.84
CA ALA A 169 -5.67 18.17 8.72
C ALA A 169 -4.37 17.38 8.84
N ILE A 170 -3.84 16.91 7.71
CA ILE A 170 -2.47 16.39 7.62
C ILE A 170 -1.68 17.28 6.66
N PHE A 171 -0.68 17.98 7.21
CA PHE A 171 0.24 18.87 6.51
C PHE A 171 1.68 18.40 6.75
N ALA A 172 2.08 17.39 5.99
CA ALA A 172 3.37 16.75 6.14
C ALA A 172 3.81 16.10 4.82
N GLU A 173 5.09 15.77 4.73
CA GLU A 173 5.64 14.97 3.65
C GLU A 173 5.13 13.52 3.69
N THR A 174 5.31 12.80 2.58
CA THR A 174 4.91 11.39 2.49
C THR A 174 5.84 10.54 3.35
N ARG A 175 5.32 10.03 4.47
CA ARG A 175 6.02 9.13 5.40
C ARG A 175 5.08 8.03 5.92
N ALA A 176 5.62 7.02 6.59
CA ALA A 176 4.82 5.90 7.07
C ALA A 176 3.75 6.35 8.08
N GLU A 177 4.11 7.26 8.98
CA GLU A 177 3.24 7.84 10.00
C GLU A 177 2.11 8.66 9.39
N TRP A 178 2.36 9.32 8.25
CA TRP A 178 1.32 10.00 7.48
C TRP A 178 0.21 9.02 7.08
N PHE A 179 0.60 7.85 6.55
CA PHE A 179 -0.36 6.82 6.14
C PHE A 179 -1.10 6.23 7.36
N ILE A 180 -0.39 5.98 8.45
CA ILE A 180 -0.98 5.45 9.69
C ILE A 180 -1.98 6.45 10.28
N ALA A 181 -1.62 7.74 10.34
CA ALA A 181 -2.49 8.80 10.81
C ALA A 181 -3.77 8.88 9.94
N PHE A 182 -3.60 8.85 8.63
CA PHE A 182 -4.69 8.86 7.66
C PHE A 182 -5.66 7.69 7.89
N GLN A 183 -5.16 6.46 8.00
CA GLN A 183 -6.00 5.29 8.29
C GLN A 183 -6.66 5.36 9.66
N GLY A 184 -5.96 5.89 10.67
CA GLY A 184 -6.50 6.08 12.01
C GLY A 184 -7.68 7.07 12.04
N CYS A 185 -7.58 8.18 11.30
CA CYS A 185 -8.69 9.13 11.13
C CYS A 185 -9.91 8.46 10.47
N LEU A 186 -9.69 7.76 9.35
CA LEU A 186 -10.78 7.07 8.64
C LEU A 186 -11.46 5.99 9.48
N ARG A 187 -10.72 5.36 10.39
CA ARG A 187 -11.25 4.35 11.33
C ARG A 187 -12.25 4.94 12.33
N GLN A 188 -12.15 6.24 12.61
CA GLN A 188 -13.04 6.99 13.52
C GLN A 188 -13.97 7.96 12.80
N ASN A 189 -14.21 7.76 11.49
CA ASN A 189 -15.08 8.62 10.70
C ASN A 189 -14.64 10.10 10.71
N VAL A 190 -13.37 10.37 10.99
CA VAL A 190 -12.82 11.72 10.96
C VAL A 190 -12.54 12.11 9.52
N THR A 191 -13.14 13.23 9.08
CA THR A 191 -12.86 13.80 7.76
C THR A 191 -11.43 14.33 7.74
N VAL A 192 -10.63 13.86 6.78
CA VAL A 192 -9.23 14.25 6.65
C VAL A 192 -9.06 15.37 5.63
N VAL A 193 -8.41 16.46 6.01
CA VAL A 193 -8.00 17.54 5.10
C VAL A 193 -6.53 17.34 4.76
N THR A 194 -6.21 16.97 3.52
CA THR A 194 -4.80 16.81 3.11
C THR A 194 -4.30 18.09 2.49
N ILE A 195 -3.18 18.61 3.01
CA ILE A 195 -2.56 19.85 2.57
C ILE A 195 -1.11 19.51 2.17
N TYR A 196 -0.71 19.85 0.95
CA TYR A 196 0.67 19.62 0.50
C TYR A 196 1.65 20.44 1.33
N SER A 197 2.77 19.83 1.77
CA SER A 197 3.83 20.49 2.55
C SER A 197 4.47 21.70 1.84
N SER A 198 4.32 21.81 0.52
CA SER A 198 4.82 22.92 -0.30
C SER A 198 3.91 24.16 -0.34
N LEU A 199 2.73 24.13 0.30
CA LEU A 199 1.84 25.28 0.33
C LEU A 199 2.43 26.44 1.17
N GLY A 200 2.28 27.66 0.66
CA GLY A 200 2.63 28.89 1.37
C GLY A 200 1.80 29.09 2.64
N GLU A 201 2.24 29.98 3.52
CA GLU A 201 1.62 30.18 4.84
C GLU A 201 0.18 30.66 4.74
N ASP A 202 -0.10 31.63 3.86
CA ASP A 202 -1.46 32.14 3.69
C ASP A 202 -2.42 31.08 3.17
N ALA A 203 -1.94 30.20 2.28
CA ALA A 203 -2.73 29.08 1.78
C ALA A 203 -3.00 28.05 2.88
N LEU A 204 -2.02 27.79 3.77
CA LEU A 204 -2.19 26.92 4.93
C LEU A 204 -3.25 27.49 5.88
N ILE A 205 -3.14 28.76 6.26
CA ILE A 205 -4.09 29.43 7.18
C ILE A 205 -5.50 29.43 6.58
N HIS A 206 -5.62 29.76 5.30
CA HIS A 206 -6.90 29.72 4.59
C HIS A 206 -7.51 28.33 4.62
N SER A 207 -6.73 27.31 4.27
CA SER A 207 -7.20 25.91 4.23
C SER A 207 -7.69 25.43 5.60
N LEU A 208 -6.95 25.74 6.68
CA LEU A 208 -7.28 25.31 8.04
C LEU A 208 -8.57 25.98 8.57
N ASN A 209 -8.67 27.30 8.39
CA ASN A 209 -9.84 28.05 8.87
C ASN A 209 -11.09 27.76 8.02
N GLU A 210 -10.98 27.67 6.70
CA GLU A 210 -12.11 27.34 5.81
C GLU A 210 -12.67 25.95 6.11
N THR A 211 -11.79 24.99 6.36
CA THR A 211 -12.21 23.62 6.70
C THR A 211 -12.56 23.42 8.17
N GLN A 212 -12.46 24.44 9.02
CA GLN A 212 -12.78 24.35 10.45
C GLN A 212 -12.05 23.17 11.12
N VAL A 213 -10.76 23.02 10.80
CA VAL A 213 -9.93 21.93 11.34
C VAL A 213 -9.69 22.17 12.82
N SER A 214 -9.93 21.15 13.63
CA SER A 214 -9.66 21.16 15.08
C SER A 214 -8.32 20.54 15.43
N THR A 215 -7.82 19.62 14.60
CA THR A 215 -6.59 18.87 14.85
C THR A 215 -5.68 18.92 13.63
N LEU A 216 -4.47 19.45 13.80
CA LEU A 216 -3.45 19.48 12.76
C LEU A 216 -2.38 18.44 13.05
N ILE A 217 -2.05 17.64 12.04
CA ILE A 217 -0.98 16.66 12.05
C ILE A 217 0.11 17.15 11.08
N CYS A 218 1.34 17.37 11.55
CA CYS A 218 2.41 17.95 10.71
C CYS A 218 3.80 17.39 11.01
N ASP A 219 4.79 17.72 10.19
CA ASP A 219 6.20 17.46 10.51
C ASP A 219 6.70 18.37 11.64
N SER A 220 7.61 17.89 12.50
CA SER A 220 8.17 18.66 13.63
C SER A 220 8.81 19.98 13.20
N LYS A 221 9.51 20.00 12.06
CA LYS A 221 10.14 21.21 11.48
C LYS A 221 9.16 22.36 11.19
N LEU A 222 7.86 22.08 11.14
CA LEU A 222 6.82 23.07 10.86
C LEU A 222 6.26 23.72 12.12
N LEU A 223 6.62 23.25 13.32
CA LEU A 223 6.12 23.78 14.59
C LEU A 223 6.50 25.24 14.81
N GLU A 224 7.72 25.65 14.46
CA GLU A 224 8.16 27.06 14.57
C GLU A 224 7.34 27.99 13.66
N LYS A 225 7.10 27.54 12.43
CA LYS A 225 6.26 28.23 11.47
C LYS A 225 4.83 28.38 12.01
N LEU A 226 4.27 27.29 12.55
CA LEU A 226 2.94 27.27 13.15
C LEU A 226 2.84 28.22 14.36
N ALA A 227 3.87 28.29 15.20
CA ALA A 227 3.92 29.19 16.35
C ALA A 227 3.90 30.68 15.92
N THR A 228 4.44 30.99 14.74
CA THR A 228 4.45 32.37 14.19
C THR A 228 3.07 32.78 13.66
N ILE A 229 2.30 31.83 13.13
CA ILE A 229 0.98 32.07 12.52
C ILE A 229 -0.19 31.69 13.43
N SER A 230 0.07 31.27 14.67
CA SER A 230 -0.93 30.72 15.59
C SER A 230 -2.10 31.67 15.83
N SER A 231 -1.82 32.98 15.97
CA SER A 231 -2.84 34.04 16.15
C SER A 231 -3.81 34.19 14.98
N ARG A 232 -3.45 33.70 13.78
CA ARG A 232 -4.28 33.74 12.57
C ARG A 232 -5.10 32.47 12.38
N ILE A 233 -4.83 31.42 13.16
CA ILE A 233 -5.53 30.14 13.09
C ILE A 233 -6.47 30.03 14.29
N THR A 234 -7.77 30.02 14.01
CA THR A 234 -8.80 30.20 15.05
C THR A 234 -9.47 28.90 15.47
N THR A 235 -9.31 27.83 14.68
CA THR A 235 -10.11 26.60 14.81
C THR A 235 -9.34 25.44 15.44
N ILE A 236 -8.00 25.49 15.41
CA ILE A 236 -7.16 24.41 15.93
C ILE A 236 -7.18 24.41 17.46
N SER A 237 -7.37 23.22 18.04
CA SER A 237 -7.21 22.94 19.45
C SER A 237 -6.06 21.96 19.73
N ASN A 238 -5.77 21.05 18.79
CA ASN A 238 -4.74 20.01 18.93
C ASN A 238 -3.72 20.10 17.80
N VAL A 239 -2.43 20.00 18.13
CA VAL A 239 -1.34 19.84 17.17
C VAL A 239 -0.61 18.54 17.47
N ILE A 240 -0.54 17.65 16.49
CA ILE A 240 0.18 16.40 16.55
C ILE A 240 1.35 16.51 15.59
N TYR A 241 2.58 16.25 16.04
CA TYR A 241 3.74 16.30 15.15
C TYR A 241 4.39 14.93 14.98
N PHE A 242 4.88 14.65 13.78
CA PHE A 242 5.74 13.51 13.52
C PHE A 242 7.15 13.81 14.00
N GLU A 243 7.70 12.94 14.85
CA GLU A 243 9.06 13.08 15.33
C GLU A 243 10.09 12.88 14.20
N GLU A 244 11.21 13.60 14.27
CA GLU A 244 12.41 13.30 13.50
C GLU A 244 13.46 12.69 14.43
N GLU A 245 14.13 11.62 13.99
CA GLU A 245 15.10 10.85 14.80
C GLU A 245 16.26 11.73 15.33
N GLU A 246 16.63 12.79 14.62
CA GLU A 246 17.77 13.66 14.95
C GLU A 246 17.38 14.85 15.85
N THR A 247 16.09 15.12 16.03
CA THR A 247 15.64 16.29 16.80
C THR A 247 15.23 15.91 18.21
N ALA A 248 16.19 15.99 19.14
CA ALA A 248 15.93 16.09 20.58
C ALA A 248 15.28 17.45 20.98
N ILE A 249 14.53 18.08 20.09
CA ILE A 249 13.97 19.44 20.24
C ILE A 249 12.55 19.38 20.85
N ALA A 250 12.01 18.18 21.08
CA ALA A 250 10.66 18.00 21.62
C ALA A 250 10.44 18.57 23.04
N ASN A 251 11.50 18.82 23.82
CA ASN A 251 11.36 19.26 25.21
C ASN A 251 11.19 20.78 25.40
N ASP A 252 11.29 21.61 24.36
CA ASP A 252 11.27 23.08 24.52
C ASP A 252 10.18 23.81 23.71
N PHE A 253 9.35 23.10 22.95
CA PHE A 253 8.19 23.70 22.29
C PHE A 253 7.00 23.94 23.24
N GLY A 254 6.99 23.27 24.40
CA GLY A 254 5.99 23.48 25.45
C GLY A 254 6.11 24.83 26.18
N THR A 255 7.17 25.59 25.92
CA THR A 255 7.58 26.78 26.69
C THR A 255 7.51 28.09 25.90
N SER A 256 7.26 28.06 24.59
CA SER A 256 7.02 29.28 23.81
C SER A 256 5.55 29.70 23.92
N GLY A 257 5.28 30.77 24.67
CA GLY A 257 3.92 31.23 25.02
C GLY A 257 2.93 31.45 23.86
N SER A 258 3.41 31.47 22.61
CA SER A 258 2.61 31.63 21.38
C SER A 258 1.68 30.44 21.07
N MET A 259 1.98 29.23 21.56
CA MET A 259 1.15 28.03 21.35
C MET A 259 0.36 27.60 22.59
N SER A 260 0.29 28.42 23.63
CA SER A 260 -0.32 28.08 24.93
C SER A 260 -1.80 27.68 24.88
N HIS A 261 -2.52 27.99 23.79
CA HIS A 261 -3.91 27.62 23.56
C HIS A 261 -4.08 26.27 22.83
N TRP A 262 -3.00 25.69 22.31
CA TRP A 262 -3.02 24.38 21.64
C TRP A 262 -2.46 23.28 22.54
N LYS A 263 -3.08 22.11 22.46
CA LYS A 263 -2.52 20.88 22.99
C LYS A 263 -1.56 20.29 21.97
N VAL A 264 -0.26 20.41 22.23
CA VAL A 264 0.79 19.87 21.35
C VAL A 264 1.21 18.49 21.87
N SER A 265 1.25 17.48 21.00
CA SER A 265 1.69 16.12 21.34
C SER A 265 2.43 15.48 20.19
N SER A 266 3.36 14.58 20.48
CA SER A 266 4.04 13.82 19.44
C SER A 266 3.14 12.69 18.90
N PHE A 267 3.41 12.22 17.68
CA PHE A 267 2.67 11.10 17.10
C PHE A 267 2.79 9.85 17.97
N SER A 268 4.00 9.54 18.48
CA SER A 268 4.21 8.39 19.36
C SER A 268 3.49 8.52 20.70
N GLU A 269 3.35 9.74 21.25
CA GLU A 269 2.57 9.98 22.47
C GLU A 269 1.08 9.67 22.26
N VAL A 270 0.53 10.09 21.11
CA VAL A 270 -0.85 9.79 20.73
C VAL A 270 -1.05 8.29 20.52
N GLU A 271 -0.13 7.60 19.84
CA GLU A 271 -0.17 6.13 19.72
C GLU A 271 -0.15 5.43 21.10
N LYS A 272 0.73 5.86 22.02
CA LYS A 272 0.82 5.29 23.38
C LYS A 272 -0.45 5.54 24.18
N LEU A 273 -1.03 6.74 24.08
CA LEU A 273 -2.30 7.10 24.72
C LEU A 273 -3.43 6.19 24.23
N GLY A 274 -3.53 5.95 22.93
CA GLY A 274 -4.56 5.08 22.38
C GLY A 274 -4.34 3.60 22.66
N LYS A 275 -3.09 3.13 22.66
CA LYS A 275 -2.74 1.75 23.02
C LYS A 275 -3.17 1.41 24.44
N SER A 276 -3.01 2.36 25.37
CA SER A 276 -3.42 2.19 26.77
C SER A 276 -4.92 2.41 26.98
N ASN A 277 -5.61 3.12 26.08
CA ASN A 277 -7.01 3.49 26.21
C ASN A 277 -7.78 3.24 24.91
N PRO A 278 -7.92 1.98 24.47
CA PRO A 278 -8.54 1.65 23.20
C PRO A 278 -9.98 2.14 23.11
N VAL A 279 -10.39 2.53 21.90
CA VAL A 279 -11.74 2.95 21.56
C VAL A 279 -12.24 2.08 20.39
N PRO A 280 -13.50 1.61 20.40
CA PRO A 280 -14.06 0.88 19.27
C PRO A 280 -14.09 1.77 18.01
N PRO A 281 -13.96 1.18 16.80
CA PRO A 281 -14.03 1.96 15.57
C PRO A 281 -15.42 2.56 15.33
N SER A 282 -15.47 3.83 14.96
CA SER A 282 -16.65 4.50 14.43
C SER A 282 -16.50 4.64 12.92
N LEU A 283 -17.00 3.67 12.14
CA LEU A 283 -16.77 3.63 10.69
C LEU A 283 -17.68 4.60 9.93
N PRO A 284 -17.19 5.27 8.88
CA PRO A 284 -17.97 6.22 8.09
C PRO A 284 -19.11 5.56 7.32
N SER A 285 -20.14 6.33 6.96
CA SER A 285 -21.10 5.92 5.94
C SER A 285 -20.43 5.89 4.55
N LYS A 286 -20.91 5.02 3.65
CA LYS A 286 -20.45 4.98 2.25
C LYS A 286 -20.59 6.33 1.51
N ASN A 287 -21.52 7.17 1.97
CA ASN A 287 -21.80 8.49 1.41
C ASN A 287 -21.19 9.64 2.24
N GLY A 288 -20.34 9.33 3.23
CA GLY A 288 -19.63 10.33 4.01
C GLY A 288 -18.46 10.94 3.23
N ILE A 289 -18.19 12.22 3.49
CA ILE A 289 -16.95 12.86 3.02
C ILE A 289 -15.81 12.25 3.81
N ALA A 290 -14.86 11.63 3.10
CA ALA A 290 -13.70 11.00 3.73
C ALA A 290 -12.51 11.95 3.71
N VAL A 291 -12.28 12.60 2.57
CA VAL A 291 -11.08 13.40 2.34
C VAL A 291 -11.44 14.72 1.65
N ILE A 292 -10.85 15.81 2.11
CA ILE A 292 -10.85 17.10 1.44
C ILE A 292 -9.41 17.38 1.00
N MET A 293 -9.16 17.46 -0.29
CA MET A 293 -7.83 17.67 -0.84
C MET A 293 -7.65 19.12 -1.26
N TYR A 294 -6.69 19.81 -0.65
CA TYR A 294 -6.27 21.14 -1.08
C TYR A 294 -5.11 21.03 -2.06
N THR A 295 -5.29 21.63 -3.23
CA THR A 295 -4.26 21.69 -4.27
C THR A 295 -3.92 23.14 -4.57
N SER A 296 -2.67 23.42 -4.95
CA SER A 296 -2.26 24.75 -5.38
C SER A 296 -3.01 25.14 -6.66
N GLY A 297 -3.99 26.04 -6.55
CA GLY A 297 -4.73 26.57 -7.69
C GLY A 297 -3.88 27.53 -8.51
N SER A 298 -4.16 27.64 -9.81
CA SER A 298 -3.53 28.60 -10.72
C SER A 298 -3.82 30.08 -10.38
N THR A 299 -4.76 30.34 -9.47
CA THR A 299 -5.30 31.67 -9.13
C THR A 299 -4.86 32.15 -7.73
N GLY A 300 -3.79 31.57 -7.16
CA GLY A 300 -3.20 32.01 -5.89
C GLY A 300 -3.87 31.44 -4.62
N LEU A 301 -5.20 31.32 -4.60
CA LEU A 301 -5.93 30.60 -3.55
C LEU A 301 -6.07 29.10 -3.89
N PRO A 302 -5.85 28.19 -2.92
CA PRO A 302 -5.90 26.76 -3.18
C PRO A 302 -7.34 26.30 -3.48
N LYS A 303 -7.47 25.35 -4.41
CA LYS A 303 -8.78 24.81 -4.81
C LYS A 303 -9.10 23.57 -3.99
N VAL A 304 -10.37 23.44 -3.62
CA VAL A 304 -10.91 22.33 -2.83
C VAL A 304 -11.44 21.24 -3.75
N CYS A 305 -10.95 20.01 -3.56
CA CYS A 305 -11.57 18.81 -4.12
C CYS A 305 -12.09 17.93 -2.97
N SER A 306 -13.41 17.82 -2.84
CA SER A 306 -14.03 16.92 -1.85
C SER A 306 -14.12 15.51 -2.44
N VAL A 307 -13.50 14.55 -1.77
CA VAL A 307 -13.49 13.16 -2.19
C VAL A 307 -14.33 12.32 -1.23
N LEU A 308 -15.43 11.78 -1.76
CA LEU A 308 -16.32 10.87 -1.05
C LEU A 308 -15.67 9.50 -0.88
N SER A 309 -15.98 8.78 0.20
CA SER A 309 -15.43 7.44 0.46
C SER A 309 -15.60 6.51 -0.75
N PHE A 310 -16.76 6.51 -1.39
CA PHE A 310 -17.07 5.70 -2.58
C PHE A 310 -16.21 5.99 -3.82
N LEU A 311 -15.77 7.24 -4.04
CA LEU A 311 -14.95 7.58 -5.22
C LEU A 311 -13.53 7.01 -5.12
N ILE A 312 -13.00 6.94 -3.90
CA ILE A 312 -11.70 6.31 -3.62
C ILE A 312 -11.80 4.81 -3.88
N PHE A 313 -12.93 4.18 -3.51
CA PHE A 313 -13.19 2.77 -3.78
C PHE A 313 -13.20 2.42 -5.24
N GLY A 314 -13.90 3.19 -6.09
CA GLY A 314 -13.91 2.95 -7.52
C GLY A 314 -12.49 2.90 -8.11
N SER A 315 -11.62 3.79 -7.63
CA SER A 315 -10.21 3.85 -8.06
C SER A 315 -9.41 2.62 -7.60
N ILE A 316 -9.60 2.16 -6.36
CA ILE A 316 -8.89 1.00 -5.81
C ILE A 316 -9.40 -0.32 -6.41
N ALA A 317 -10.71 -0.47 -6.58
CA ALA A 317 -11.31 -1.64 -7.24
C ALA A 317 -10.76 -1.78 -8.67
N CYS A 318 -10.75 -0.69 -9.43
CA CYS A 318 -10.20 -0.64 -10.78
C CYS A 318 -8.70 -1.00 -10.81
N SER A 319 -7.93 -0.47 -9.85
CA SER A 319 -6.49 -0.78 -9.73
C SER A 319 -6.23 -2.25 -9.37
N LYS A 320 -6.98 -2.85 -8.45
CA LYS A 320 -6.82 -4.26 -8.07
C LYS A 320 -7.09 -5.21 -9.24
N GLU A 321 -8.11 -4.92 -10.05
CA GLU A 321 -8.39 -5.70 -11.27
C GLU A 321 -7.27 -5.57 -12.31
N SER A 322 -6.56 -4.43 -12.33
CA SER A 322 -5.39 -4.24 -13.19
C SER A 322 -4.13 -5.01 -12.72
N LEU A 323 -3.99 -5.25 -11.40
CA LEU A 323 -2.83 -5.91 -10.79
C LEU A 323 -2.94 -7.45 -10.69
N GLN A 324 -4.14 -8.03 -10.84
CA GLN A 324 -4.35 -9.48 -10.86
C GLN A 324 -4.16 -10.12 -12.26
N THR A 325 -3.50 -9.41 -13.19
CA THR A 325 -3.11 -9.92 -14.52
C THR A 325 -1.61 -9.93 -14.70
#